data_AF-A0A7K4H0K9-F1
#
_entry.id   AF-A0A7K4H0K9-F1
#
_cell.length_a   1.000
_cell.length_b   1.000
_cell.length_c   1.000
_cell.angle_alpha   90.00
_cell.angle_beta   90.00
_cell.angle_gamma   90.00
#
_symmetry.space_group_name_H-M   'P 1'
#
loop_
_entity.id
_entity.type
_entity.pdbx_description
1 polymer ?
#
loop_
_entity_poly.entity_id
_entity_poly.type
_entity_poly.pdbx_seq_one_letter_code
_entity_poly.pdbx_strand_id
1 'polypeptide(L)'
;MNIKCENHPEIDAVSKCEECNKPICARCMKRFNINHGGGKDKYSTSHVYCRVCFHNLGKRASKTSPLIPLLFIVPFLLIILIISISMIVVFPFFVPAMIIVPVFIIVIIVCIIIGIIKSYTRSKRLAESKVMEEENRKLMNLPIRAQNKTCQECGKINDLNTSICSYCGADL
;
A
#
# COMPACT_ATOMS: atom_id res chain seq x y z
N MET A 1 27.61 4.22 28.19
CA MET A 1 27.44 5.02 26.96
C MET A 1 25.95 5.23 26.74
N ASN A 2 25.47 6.48 26.76
CA ASN A 2 24.07 6.76 26.44
C ASN A 2 23.86 6.62 24.94
N ILE A 3 23.01 5.67 24.56
CA ILE A 3 22.62 5.47 23.18
C ILE A 3 21.59 6.55 22.85
N LYS A 4 21.84 7.33 21.81
CA LYS A 4 20.96 8.42 21.40
C LYS A 4 19.88 7.92 20.46
N CYS A 5 18.74 8.62 20.43
CA CYS A 5 17.68 8.29 19.48
C CYS A 5 18.11 8.64 18.05
N GLU A 6 17.84 7.74 17.10
CA GLU A 6 18.18 7.95 15.70
C GLU A 6 17.42 9.14 15.07
N ASN A 7 16.18 9.36 15.51
CA ASN A 7 15.38 10.50 15.07
C ASN A 7 15.67 11.78 15.86
N HIS A 8 16.26 11.70 17.05
CA HIS A 8 16.52 12.85 17.92
C HIS A 8 17.90 12.68 18.57
N PRO A 9 19.00 12.99 17.86
CA PRO A 9 20.37 12.83 18.37
C PRO A 9 20.73 13.77 19.54
N GLU A 10 19.83 14.68 19.90
CA GLU A 10 19.90 15.50 21.10
C GLU A 10 19.24 14.86 22.33
N ILE A 11 18.52 13.75 22.16
CA ILE A 11 17.76 13.08 23.23
C ILE A 11 18.25 11.64 23.41
N ASP A 12 18.42 11.24 24.66
CA ASP A 12 18.77 9.87 25.02
C ASP A 12 17.62 8.88 24.72
N ALA A 13 17.97 7.69 24.26
CA ALA A 13 17.01 6.63 23.99
C ALA A 13 16.57 5.94 25.29
N VAL A 14 15.28 5.67 25.38
CA VAL A 14 14.65 4.95 26.52
C VAL A 14 14.21 3.54 26.14
N SER A 15 14.02 3.27 24.84
CA SER A 15 13.62 1.95 24.35
C SER A 15 14.26 1.64 22.99
N LYS A 16 13.99 0.44 22.48
CA LYS A 16 14.45 -0.02 21.17
C LYS A 16 13.27 -0.50 20.35
N CYS A 17 13.36 -0.39 19.02
CA CYS A 17 12.38 -0.96 18.10
C CYS A 17 12.37 -2.48 18.20
N GLU A 18 11.19 -3.09 18.32
CA GLU A 18 11.08 -4.56 18.36
C GLU A 18 11.50 -5.25 17.07
N GLU A 19 11.29 -4.61 15.90
CA GLU A 19 11.57 -5.23 14.61
C GLU A 19 13.05 -5.08 14.19
N CYS A 20 13.68 -3.94 14.50
CA CYS A 20 15.01 -3.60 13.97
C CYS A 20 16.02 -3.13 15.03
N ASN A 21 15.66 -3.19 16.32
CA ASN A 21 16.51 -2.83 17.48
C ASN A 21 17.07 -1.40 17.50
N LYS A 22 16.60 -0.52 16.61
CA LYS A 22 16.97 0.89 16.56
C LYS A 22 16.57 1.63 17.85
N PRO A 23 17.41 2.55 18.38
CA PRO A 23 17.14 3.27 19.63
C PRO A 23 16.06 4.35 19.48
N ILE A 24 15.12 4.40 20.42
CA ILE A 24 13.90 5.23 20.41
C ILE A 24 13.83 6.09 21.68
N CYS A 25 13.63 7.40 21.54
CA CYS A 25 13.40 8.31 22.67
C CYS A 25 11.95 8.27 23.17
N ALA A 26 11.70 8.83 24.36
CA ALA A 26 10.38 8.82 25.00
C ALA A 26 9.29 9.48 24.13
N ARG A 27 9.68 10.51 23.37
CA ARG A 27 8.80 11.21 22.44
C ARG A 27 8.38 10.32 21.27
N CYS A 28 9.32 9.58 20.68
CA CYS A 28 9.02 8.65 19.59
C CYS A 28 8.23 7.43 20.09
N MET A 29 8.57 6.91 21.27
CA MET A 29 7.85 5.79 21.89
C MET A 29 6.36 6.11 22.05
N LYS A 30 5.99 7.31 22.54
CA LYS A 30 4.57 7.70 22.65
C LYS A 30 3.81 7.73 21.32
N ARG A 31 4.47 8.05 20.20
CA ARG A 31 3.83 8.13 18.88
C ARG A 31 3.71 6.79 18.16
N PHE A 32 4.66 5.89 18.38
CA PHE A 32 4.81 4.65 17.61
C PHE A 32 4.64 3.39 18.48
N ASN A 33 3.97 3.52 19.63
CA ASN A 33 3.59 2.40 20.47
C ASN A 33 2.19 1.92 20.07
N ILE A 34 2.07 0.63 19.81
CA ILE A 34 0.81 -0.06 19.56
C ILE A 34 0.44 -0.81 20.83
N ASN A 35 -0.66 -0.40 21.47
CA ASN A 35 -1.21 -1.12 22.60
C ASN A 35 -2.31 -2.06 22.11
N HIS A 36 -2.16 -3.35 22.41
CA HIS A 36 -3.22 -4.34 22.27
C HIS A 36 -3.84 -4.59 23.63
N GLY A 37 -5.11 -4.24 23.76
CA GLY A 37 -5.88 -4.40 25.00
C GLY A 37 -7.16 -3.58 24.90
N GLY A 38 -8.28 -4.26 24.72
CA GLY A 38 -9.59 -3.62 24.92
C GLY A 38 -9.77 -3.36 26.42
N GLY A 39 -10.52 -2.33 26.80
CA GLY A 39 -10.61 -1.80 28.17
C GLY A 39 -11.08 -2.73 29.30
N LYS A 40 -11.05 -4.06 29.14
CA LYS A 40 -11.34 -5.06 30.17
C LYS A 40 -10.27 -6.17 30.29
N ASP A 41 -9.23 -6.17 29.47
CA ASP A 41 -8.25 -7.26 29.44
C ASP A 41 -7.13 -6.98 30.46
N LYS A 42 -6.85 -7.93 31.37
CA LYS A 42 -5.79 -7.79 32.41
C LYS A 42 -4.37 -7.78 31.85
N TYR A 43 -4.19 -8.05 30.56
CA TYR A 43 -2.91 -8.14 29.89
C TYR A 43 -2.91 -7.23 28.67
N SER A 44 -2.54 -5.97 28.86
CA SER A 44 -2.23 -5.07 27.75
C SER A 44 -0.81 -5.37 27.29
N THR A 45 -0.65 -5.89 26.08
CA THR A 45 0.69 -5.94 25.44
C THR A 45 0.90 -4.64 24.68
N SER A 46 2.10 -4.07 24.79
CA SER A 46 2.47 -2.83 24.11
C SER A 46 3.70 -3.09 23.27
N HIS A 47 3.63 -2.73 21.99
CA HIS A 47 4.69 -2.96 21.02
C HIS A 47 5.27 -1.64 20.55
N VAL A 48 6.58 -1.46 20.70
CA VAL A 48 7.25 -0.22 20.31
C VAL A 48 8.00 -0.41 19.00
N TYR A 49 7.62 0.37 17.99
CA TYR A 49 8.26 0.34 16.68
C TYR A 49 8.96 1.68 16.38
N CYS A 50 10.03 1.64 15.57
CA CYS A 50 10.57 2.85 14.98
C CYS A 50 9.62 3.36 13.88
N ARG A 51 9.77 4.63 13.49
CA ARG A 51 8.95 5.28 12.46
C ARG A 51 8.82 4.42 11.19
N VAL A 52 9.95 3.87 10.71
CA VAL A 52 9.99 3.08 9.47
C VAL A 52 9.24 1.76 9.61
N CYS A 53 9.46 1.03 10.71
CA CYS A 53 8.81 -0.27 10.95
C CYS A 53 7.31 -0.12 11.19
N PHE A 54 6.90 0.92 11.95
CA PHE A 54 5.50 1.20 12.22
C PHE A 54 4.68 1.38 10.94
N HIS A 55 5.18 2.17 9.98
CA HIS A 55 4.50 2.39 8.70
C HIS A 55 4.46 1.14 7.79
N ASN A 56 5.35 0.17 8.00
CA ASN A 56 5.37 -1.07 7.21
C ASN A 56 4.40 -2.14 7.71
N LEU A 57 3.88 -2.03 8.95
CA LEU A 57 2.97 -3.00 9.54
C LEU A 57 1.69 -3.18 8.71
N GLY A 58 1.12 -2.10 8.19
CA GLY A 58 -0.11 -2.14 7.38
C GLY A 58 0.02 -2.81 6.01
N LYS A 59 1.24 -2.97 5.48
CA LYS A 59 1.46 -3.52 4.12
C LYS A 59 1.56 -5.04 4.06
N ARG A 60 1.80 -5.71 5.19
CA ARG A 60 1.93 -7.19 5.21
C ARG A 60 0.57 -7.88 4.99
N ALA A 61 -0.55 -7.22 5.29
CA ALA A 61 -1.88 -7.83 5.24
C ALA A 61 -2.52 -7.94 3.84
N SER A 62 -1.98 -7.31 2.78
CA SER A 62 -2.72 -7.17 1.50
C SER A 62 -2.12 -7.90 0.28
N LYS A 63 -1.15 -8.80 0.47
CA LYS A 63 -0.55 -9.59 -0.63
C LYS A 63 -1.39 -10.82 -1.00
N THR A 64 -2.60 -10.63 -1.49
CA THR A 64 -3.27 -11.66 -2.32
C THR A 64 -3.25 -11.16 -3.76
N SER A 65 -2.36 -11.73 -4.59
CA SER A 65 -2.19 -11.33 -5.98
C SER A 65 -3.38 -11.82 -6.85
N PRO A 66 -4.03 -10.94 -7.64
CA PRO A 66 -5.23 -11.27 -8.41
C PRO A 66 -4.96 -12.01 -9.73
N LEU A 67 -3.72 -12.40 -10.01
CA LEU A 67 -3.32 -13.00 -11.30
C LEU A 67 -3.61 -14.50 -11.43
N ILE A 68 -3.65 -15.22 -10.31
CA ILE A 68 -3.88 -16.67 -10.28
C ILE A 68 -5.28 -17.07 -10.79
N PRO A 69 -6.39 -16.40 -10.44
CA PRO A 69 -7.71 -16.82 -10.92
C PRO A 69 -7.90 -16.61 -12.43
N LEU A 70 -7.23 -15.63 -13.05
CA LEU A 70 -7.45 -15.33 -14.48
C LEU A 70 -6.94 -16.42 -15.42
N LEU A 71 -5.85 -17.11 -15.04
CA LEU A 71 -5.21 -18.15 -15.85
C LEU A 71 -6.12 -19.39 -16.05
N PHE A 72 -6.99 -19.68 -15.07
CA PHE A 72 -7.88 -20.84 -15.11
C PHE A 72 -9.28 -20.51 -15.66
N ILE A 73 -9.76 -19.28 -15.47
CA ILE A 73 -11.11 -18.87 -15.88
C ILE A 73 -11.24 -18.75 -17.41
N VAL A 74 -10.23 -18.18 -18.07
CA VAL A 74 -10.26 -17.95 -19.52
C VAL A 74 -10.36 -19.26 -20.33
N PRO A 75 -9.51 -20.28 -20.11
CA PRO A 75 -9.61 -21.54 -20.87
C PRO A 75 -10.91 -22.30 -20.57
N PHE A 76 -11.42 -22.24 -19.34
CA PHE A 76 -12.68 -22.90 -18.97
C PHE A 76 -13.89 -22.34 -19.75
N LEU A 77 -13.95 -21.01 -19.93
CA LEU A 77 -15.02 -20.36 -20.70
C LEU A 77 -14.92 -20.64 -22.20
N LEU A 78 -13.70 -20.76 -22.72
CA LEU A 78 -13.46 -21.12 -24.12
C LEU A 78 -13.96 -22.54 -24.42
N ILE A 79 -13.73 -23.48 -23.49
CA ILE A 79 -14.24 -24.86 -23.58
C ILE A 79 -15.78 -24.86 -23.57
N ILE A 80 -16.41 -24.11 -22.66
CA ILE A 80 -17.88 -24.00 -22.60
C ILE A 80 -18.44 -23.42 -23.91
N LEU A 81 -17.80 -22.39 -24.48
CA LEU A 81 -18.20 -21.82 -25.77
C LEU A 81 -18.14 -22.87 -26.88
N ILE A 82 -17.05 -23.64 -26.99
CA ILE A 82 -16.90 -24.69 -28.01
C ILE A 82 -17.98 -25.77 -27.87
N ILE A 83 -18.27 -26.22 -26.64
CA ILE A 83 -19.33 -27.21 -26.36
C ILE A 83 -20.70 -26.66 -26.78
N SER A 84 -20.98 -25.39 -26.49
CA SER A 84 -22.26 -24.77 -26.87
C SER A 84 -22.44 -24.68 -28.38
N ILE A 85 -21.38 -24.32 -29.13
CA ILE A 85 -21.43 -24.24 -30.60
C ILE A 85 -21.61 -25.63 -31.22
N SER A 86 -20.89 -26.63 -30.70
CA SER A 86 -21.00 -28.00 -31.22
C SER A 86 -22.37 -28.63 -30.96
N MET A 87 -23.02 -28.33 -29.84
CA MET A 87 -24.42 -28.73 -29.60
C MET A 87 -25.40 -28.12 -30.60
N ILE A 88 -25.16 -26.88 -31.06
CA ILE A 88 -26.01 -26.19 -32.05
C ILE A 88 -25.92 -26.84 -33.44
N VAL A 89 -24.72 -27.27 -33.84
CA VAL A 89 -24.51 -27.92 -35.14
C VAL A 89 -25.20 -29.30 -35.20
N VAL A 90 -25.21 -30.04 -34.09
CA VAL A 90 -25.73 -31.42 -34.06
C VAL A 90 -27.26 -31.47 -33.93
N PHE A 91 -27.91 -30.48 -33.29
CA PHE A 91 -29.35 -30.51 -33.03
C PHE A 91 -30.07 -29.21 -33.49
N PRO A 92 -30.36 -29.06 -34.79
CA PRO A 92 -30.92 -27.84 -35.37
C PRO A 92 -32.40 -27.56 -35.02
N PHE A 93 -33.13 -28.52 -34.43
CA PHE A 93 -34.57 -28.41 -34.18
C PHE A 93 -34.95 -27.67 -32.87
N PHE A 94 -33.99 -27.27 -32.03
CA PHE A 94 -34.22 -26.60 -30.73
C PHE A 94 -34.02 -25.06 -30.77
N VAL A 95 -34.51 -24.41 -31.82
CA VAL A 95 -34.13 -23.03 -32.22
C VAL A 95 -34.25 -21.94 -31.13
N PRO A 96 -35.30 -21.84 -30.28
CA PRO A 96 -35.43 -20.72 -29.33
C PRO A 96 -34.50 -20.83 -28.12
N ALA A 97 -34.34 -22.04 -27.56
CA ALA A 97 -33.46 -22.27 -26.40
C ALA A 97 -31.97 -22.17 -26.78
N MET A 98 -31.65 -22.45 -28.03
CA MET A 98 -30.28 -22.51 -28.55
C MET A 98 -29.68 -21.14 -28.90
N ILE A 99 -30.49 -20.08 -28.99
CA ILE A 99 -30.01 -18.69 -29.14
C ILE A 99 -29.68 -18.08 -27.77
N ILE A 100 -30.39 -18.48 -26.72
CA ILE A 100 -30.21 -17.93 -25.36
C ILE A 100 -28.82 -18.26 -24.81
N VAL A 101 -28.33 -19.48 -25.02
CA VAL A 101 -27.02 -19.93 -24.54
C VAL A 101 -25.84 -19.12 -25.12
N PRO A 102 -25.68 -18.94 -26.44
CA PRO A 102 -24.60 -18.14 -27.00
C PRO A 102 -24.73 -16.66 -26.64
N VAL A 103 -25.94 -16.09 -26.56
CA VAL A 103 -26.13 -14.72 -26.09
C VAL A 103 -25.66 -14.57 -24.63
N PHE A 104 -25.98 -15.54 -23.77
CA PHE A 104 -25.53 -15.54 -22.38
C PHE A 104 -24.00 -15.65 -22.27
N ILE A 105 -23.37 -16.49 -23.10
CA ILE A 105 -21.91 -16.62 -23.15
C ILE A 105 -21.26 -15.31 -23.64
N ILE A 106 -21.82 -14.66 -24.66
CA ILE A 106 -21.33 -13.35 -25.13
C ILE A 106 -21.41 -12.31 -24.01
N VAL A 107 -22.52 -12.25 -23.26
CA VAL A 107 -22.67 -11.34 -22.11
C VAL A 107 -21.60 -11.63 -21.04
N ILE A 108 -21.36 -12.90 -20.70
CA ILE A 108 -20.31 -13.28 -19.75
C ILE A 108 -18.92 -12.82 -20.24
N ILE A 109 -18.60 -13.04 -21.53
CA ILE A 109 -17.33 -12.62 -22.12
C ILE A 109 -17.17 -11.10 -22.02
N VAL A 110 -18.21 -10.33 -22.35
CA VAL A 110 -18.20 -8.86 -22.23
C VAL A 110 -17.97 -8.43 -20.78
N CYS A 111 -18.65 -9.04 -19.81
CA CYS A 111 -18.45 -8.77 -18.39
C CYS A 111 -17.00 -9.05 -17.95
N ILE A 112 -16.39 -10.10 -18.46
CA ILE A 112 -15.00 -10.46 -18.16
C ILE A 112 -14.02 -9.47 -18.79
N ILE A 113 -14.22 -9.07 -20.04
CA ILE A 113 -13.40 -8.05 -20.70
C ILE A 113 -13.45 -6.74 -19.90
N ILE A 114 -14.64 -6.29 -19.49
CA ILE A 114 -14.81 -5.11 -18.63
C ILE A 114 -14.06 -5.30 -17.30
N GLY A 115 -14.16 -6.47 -16.68
CA GLY A 115 -13.43 -6.82 -15.47
C GLY A 115 -11.91 -6.76 -15.64
N ILE A 116 -11.38 -7.28 -16.74
CA ILE A 116 -9.94 -7.23 -17.09
C ILE A 116 -9.50 -5.80 -17.29
N ILE A 117 -10.23 -4.99 -18.05
CA ILE A 117 -9.89 -3.57 -18.30
C ILE A 117 -9.84 -2.80 -16.97
N LYS A 118 -10.84 -2.98 -16.09
CA LYS A 118 -10.85 -2.37 -14.75
C LYS A 118 -9.70 -2.86 -13.87
N SER A 119 -9.41 -4.16 -13.92
CA SER A 119 -8.30 -4.76 -13.18
C SER A 119 -6.94 -4.21 -13.64
N TYR A 120 -6.76 -4.07 -14.95
CA TYR A 120 -5.55 -3.52 -15.56
C TYR A 120 -5.34 -2.05 -15.18
N THR A 121 -6.40 -1.23 -15.26
CA THR A 121 -6.34 0.18 -14.81
C THR A 121 -6.04 0.30 -13.32
N ARG A 122 -6.61 -0.58 -12.49
CA ARG A 122 -6.30 -0.64 -11.05
C ARG A 122 -4.85 -1.02 -10.80
N SER A 123 -4.33 -2.00 -11.54
CA SER A 123 -2.92 -2.42 -11.44
C SER A 123 -1.96 -1.30 -11.83
N LYS A 124 -2.28 -0.55 -12.89
CA LYS A 124 -1.48 0.61 -13.32
C LYS A 124 -1.42 1.70 -12.24
N ARG A 125 -2.57 2.09 -11.68
CA ARG A 125 -2.64 3.06 -10.56
C ARG A 125 -1.87 2.57 -9.33
N LEU A 126 -1.91 1.27 -9.05
CA LEU A 126 -1.15 0.68 -7.95
C LEU A 126 0.36 0.75 -8.21
N ALA A 127 0.81 0.49 -9.44
CA ALA A 127 2.22 0.63 -9.81
C ALA A 127 2.71 2.09 -9.65
N GLU A 128 1.95 3.06 -10.13
CA GLU A 128 2.25 4.49 -9.97
C GLU A 128 2.31 4.89 -8.48
N SER A 129 1.37 4.42 -7.66
CA SER A 129 1.37 4.70 -6.22
C SER A 129 2.59 4.11 -5.49
N LYS A 130 3.07 2.93 -5.90
CA LYS A 130 4.25 2.29 -5.30
C LYS A 130 5.53 3.05 -5.61
N VAL A 131 5.67 3.58 -6.83
CA VAL A 131 6.81 4.40 -7.23
C VAL A 131 6.89 5.67 -6.38
N MET A 132 5.76 6.40 -6.27
CA MET A 132 5.68 7.61 -5.45
C MET A 132 5.89 7.31 -3.96
N GLU A 133 5.44 6.15 -3.48
CA GLU A 133 5.65 5.75 -2.09
C GLU A 133 7.11 5.37 -1.79
N GLU A 134 7.81 4.76 -2.76
CA GLU A 134 9.24 4.45 -2.64
C GLU A 134 10.11 5.71 -2.64
N GLU A 135 9.75 6.70 -3.46
CA GLU A 135 10.37 8.03 -3.43
C GLU A 135 10.16 8.72 -2.07
N ASN A 136 8.94 8.71 -1.55
CA ASN A 136 8.65 9.23 -0.20
C ASN A 136 9.41 8.46 0.89
N ARG A 137 9.61 7.15 0.75
CA ARG A 137 10.42 6.36 1.68
C ARG A 137 11.88 6.81 1.66
N LYS A 138 12.44 7.10 0.48
CA LYS A 138 13.81 7.63 0.37
C LYS A 138 13.93 8.99 1.07
N LEU A 139 12.96 9.87 0.86
CA LEU A 139 12.86 11.16 1.56
C LEU A 139 12.78 10.98 3.09
N MET A 140 11.92 10.08 3.59
CA MET A 140 11.76 9.87 5.04
C MET A 140 12.97 9.21 5.73
N ASN A 141 13.81 8.49 4.99
CA ASN A 141 15.02 7.85 5.51
C ASN A 141 16.24 8.78 5.55
N LEU A 142 16.14 10.00 5.02
CA LEU A 142 17.17 11.01 5.19
C LEU A 142 17.21 11.46 6.66
N PRO A 143 18.40 11.64 7.26
CA PRO A 143 18.52 12.18 8.61
C PRO A 143 17.76 13.52 8.67
N ILE A 144 17.10 13.83 9.78
CA ILE A 144 16.25 15.03 9.91
C ILE A 144 17.00 16.29 9.44
N ARG A 145 18.32 16.36 9.72
CA ARG A 145 19.25 17.44 9.32
C ARG A 145 19.43 17.63 7.80
N ALA A 146 19.06 16.63 7.00
CA ALA A 146 19.08 16.68 5.53
C ALA A 146 17.70 16.98 4.92
N GLN A 147 16.64 16.99 5.73
CA GLN A 147 15.27 17.34 5.33
C GLN A 147 14.89 18.76 5.73
N ASN A 148 15.85 19.55 6.18
CA ASN A 148 15.61 20.91 6.60
C ASN A 148 16.73 21.84 6.16
N LYS A 149 16.34 23.03 5.71
CA LYS A 149 17.24 24.11 5.31
C LYS A 149 17.17 25.24 6.32
N THR A 150 18.31 25.83 6.59
CA THR A 150 18.41 26.96 7.50
C THR A 150 18.15 28.24 6.71
N CYS A 151 17.23 29.07 7.19
CA CYS A 151 17.00 30.39 6.61
C CYS A 151 18.24 31.26 6.80
N GLN A 152 18.79 31.83 5.71
CA GLN A 152 19.95 32.72 5.80
C GLN A 152 19.62 34.04 6.51
N GLU A 153 18.39 34.52 6.39
CA GLU A 153 17.96 35.80 6.97
C GLU A 153 17.69 35.75 8.48
N CYS A 154 17.13 34.65 9.00
CA CYS A 154 16.74 34.56 10.42
C CYS A 154 17.37 33.40 11.20
N GLY A 155 18.17 32.56 10.54
CA GLY A 155 18.85 31.41 11.16
C GLY A 155 17.90 30.29 11.64
N LYS A 156 16.60 30.39 11.37
CA LYS A 156 15.61 29.37 11.75
C LYS A 156 15.59 28.22 10.75
N ILE A 157 15.35 27.03 11.28
CA ILE A 157 15.30 25.78 10.52
C ILE A 157 13.89 25.62 9.94
N ASN A 158 13.80 25.46 8.62
CA ASN A 158 12.56 25.20 7.89
C ASN A 158 12.66 23.87 7.14
N ASP A 159 11.52 23.30 6.74
CA ASP A 159 11.48 22.05 5.98
C ASP A 159 12.08 22.22 4.57
N LEU A 160 12.67 21.18 4.01
CA LEU A 160 13.35 21.24 2.70
C LEU A 160 12.41 21.69 1.57
N ASN A 161 11.13 21.32 1.66
CA ASN A 161 10.12 21.56 0.63
C ASN A 161 9.46 22.94 0.71
N THR A 162 9.75 23.75 1.74
CA THR A 162 9.20 25.11 1.83
C THR A 162 10.04 26.09 1.02
N SER A 163 9.45 26.77 0.03
CA SER A 163 10.11 27.84 -0.71
C SER A 163 10.23 29.13 0.08
N ILE A 164 9.38 29.34 1.08
CA ILE A 164 9.30 30.56 1.89
C ILE A 164 9.48 30.22 3.37
N CYS A 165 10.25 31.04 4.08
CA CYS A 165 10.48 30.92 5.51
C CYS A 165 9.20 31.17 6.30
N SER A 166 8.78 30.19 7.10
CA SER A 166 7.56 30.29 7.91
C SER A 166 7.67 31.30 9.06
N TYR A 167 8.87 31.82 9.33
CA TYR A 167 9.15 32.72 10.45
C TYR A 167 9.35 34.18 10.03
N CYS A 168 9.97 34.42 8.87
CA CYS A 168 10.27 35.79 8.40
C CYS A 168 9.73 36.11 7.01
N GLY A 169 9.15 35.14 6.29
CA GLY A 169 8.60 35.37 4.96
C GLY A 169 9.65 35.55 3.84
N ALA A 170 10.94 35.38 4.14
CA ALA A 170 12.00 35.41 3.13
C ALA A 170 12.03 34.12 2.31
N ASP A 171 12.48 34.21 1.06
CA ASP A 171 12.73 33.03 0.23
C ASP A 171 13.87 32.18 0.80
N LEU A 172 13.74 30.85 0.71
CA LEU A 172 14.63 29.84 1.30
C LEU A 172 15.41 29.04 0.27
#